data_AF-A0AA90Q3Z2-F1
#
_entry.id   AF-A0AA90Q3Z2-F1
#
_cell.length_a   1.000
_cell.length_b   1.000
_cell.length_c   1.000
_cell.angle_alpha   90.00
_cell.angle_beta   90.00
_cell.angle_gamma   90.00
#
_symmetry.space_group_name_H-M   'P 1'
#
loop_
_entity.id
_entity.type
_entity.pdbx_description
1 polymer ?
#
loop_
_entity_poly.entity_id
_entity_poly.type
_entity_poly.pdbx_seq_one_letter_code
_entity_poly.pdbx_strand_id
1 'polypeptide(L)'
;MTHAWFAAADADAGAGLLSLPRLLVACATFLLLLMWPPAAGAPAAGAPAQVTVLTVNGAIGPATADYVARGLERAAQERHQLVIIALDTPGGLDTSMRAVVKAILGARLPVAVYVAPSGARAASAGTFILMASHIAAMAPGTNLGAATPVQLGGPGPGSDDALPGPGGGERGGTSKDTAKDGPAGRAGKADPRASTSMERKQLNDAAAYIRALAELRGRNADWAERSVREALSLTAADALNARVIDHVAADVAALLAQVDGRQVALRAGAVTDAVTLHTRGAQLHHADPDWRTRLLAVISDPSVALILMSIGIYGLLFEFMSPGAVAPGVVGGLCLLLGLYGLHLLPLNYAGLGLILLGLAFMVGEAFLPSFGVLGLGGMAAFVAGALILIDTDLPGYGVPAGVVVPLAIVSALLLAGMAGVALKTRRRAAAGGPNALAGSLAEVIGTSGTDTWANVNGETWRVDSSAALRPGQTVRVLARKGARLEVVPVNDVKQGE
;
A
#
# COMPACT_ATOMS: atom_id res chain seq x y z
N MET A 1 -52.56 -37.55 -58.80
CA MET A 1 -51.17 -37.75 -58.36
C MET A 1 -50.63 -36.39 -57.93
N THR A 2 -50.04 -36.38 -56.73
CA THR A 2 -49.16 -35.35 -56.11
C THR A 2 -49.73 -33.97 -55.73
N HIS A 3 -50.10 -33.89 -54.45
CA HIS A 3 -49.98 -32.78 -53.48
C HIS A 3 -50.79 -31.49 -53.66
N ALA A 4 -52.07 -31.67 -53.39
CA ALA A 4 -52.90 -30.99 -52.41
C ALA A 4 -52.56 -29.62 -51.77
N TRP A 5 -53.54 -28.71 -51.92
CA TRP A 5 -54.26 -27.93 -50.88
C TRP A 5 -53.53 -26.76 -50.20
N PHE A 6 -53.89 -25.53 -50.61
CA PHE A 6 -54.58 -24.57 -49.73
C PHE A 6 -55.29 -23.53 -50.61
N ALA A 7 -56.62 -23.52 -50.56
CA ALA A 7 -57.46 -22.50 -51.18
C ALA A 7 -58.29 -21.81 -50.08
N ALA A 8 -58.42 -20.49 -50.24
CA ALA A 8 -59.42 -19.60 -49.65
C ALA A 8 -59.27 -19.30 -48.14
N ALA A 9 -59.50 -18.10 -47.62
CA ALA A 9 -60.07 -16.88 -48.18
C ALA A 9 -59.65 -15.67 -47.32
N ASP A 10 -59.53 -14.54 -48.00
CA ASP A 10 -59.88 -13.17 -47.63
C ASP A 10 -59.99 -12.71 -46.16
N ALA A 11 -59.27 -11.60 -45.93
CA ALA A 11 -59.71 -10.38 -45.27
C ALA A 11 -60.36 -10.48 -43.88
N ASP A 12 -59.59 -10.10 -42.85
CA ASP A 12 -59.99 -8.93 -42.08
C ASP A 12 -58.79 -8.25 -41.40
N ALA A 13 -58.49 -7.04 -41.88
CA ALA A 13 -57.54 -6.12 -41.27
C ALA A 13 -58.18 -5.50 -40.02
N GLY A 14 -58.24 -6.27 -38.94
CA GLY A 14 -58.66 -5.84 -37.61
C GLY A 14 -57.53 -5.96 -36.61
N ALA A 15 -56.47 -5.16 -36.76
CA ALA A 15 -55.45 -5.02 -35.74
C ALA A 15 -56.11 -4.48 -34.46
N GLY A 16 -56.46 -5.39 -33.56
CA GLY A 16 -56.96 -5.07 -32.24
C GLY A 16 -55.89 -4.32 -31.45
N LEU A 17 -55.89 -2.99 -31.54
CA LEU A 17 -55.33 -2.14 -30.50
C LEU A 17 -55.94 -2.63 -29.18
N LEU A 18 -55.12 -3.26 -28.35
CA LEU A 18 -55.46 -3.52 -26.95
C LEU A 18 -55.85 -2.17 -26.36
N SER A 19 -57.14 -1.95 -26.14
CA SER A 19 -57.68 -0.75 -25.51
C SER A 19 -56.85 -0.47 -24.25
N LEU A 20 -56.38 0.77 -24.07
CA LEU A 20 -55.57 1.22 -22.90
C LEU A 20 -55.89 0.52 -21.55
N PRO A 21 -57.16 0.30 -21.15
CA PRO A 21 -57.46 -0.42 -19.91
C PRO A 21 -56.97 -1.88 -19.88
N ARG A 22 -56.94 -2.60 -21.00
CA ARG A 22 -56.43 -3.98 -21.09
C ARG A 22 -54.90 -4.04 -20.99
N LEU A 23 -54.21 -3.04 -21.54
CA LEU A 23 -52.76 -2.91 -21.39
C LEU A 23 -52.39 -2.59 -19.93
N LEU A 24 -53.16 -1.71 -19.28
CA LEU A 24 -52.97 -1.36 -17.87
C LEU A 24 -53.24 -2.54 -16.93
N VAL A 25 -54.28 -3.34 -17.19
CA VAL A 25 -54.54 -4.56 -16.42
C VAL A 25 -53.43 -5.59 -16.64
N ALA A 26 -52.96 -5.80 -17.86
CA ALA A 26 -51.85 -6.72 -18.15
C ALA A 26 -50.54 -6.27 -17.48
N CYS A 27 -50.21 -4.98 -17.52
CA CYS A 27 -49.07 -4.41 -16.83
C CYS A 27 -49.21 -4.49 -15.30
N ALA A 28 -50.40 -4.26 -14.75
CA ALA A 28 -50.66 -4.40 -13.32
C ALA A 28 -50.53 -5.86 -12.86
N THR A 29 -51.03 -6.83 -13.63
CA THR A 29 -50.83 -8.25 -13.32
C THR A 29 -49.38 -8.69 -13.45
N PHE A 30 -48.64 -8.15 -14.42
CA PHE A 30 -47.20 -8.43 -14.58
C PHE A 30 -46.38 -7.82 -13.44
N LEU A 31 -46.71 -6.60 -13.00
CA LEU A 31 -46.12 -5.96 -11.83
C LEU A 31 -46.48 -6.69 -10.53
N LEU A 32 -47.69 -7.22 -10.39
CA LEU A 32 -48.10 -8.06 -9.25
C LEU A 32 -47.37 -9.42 -9.23
N LEU A 33 -47.10 -10.01 -10.40
CA LEU A 33 -46.29 -11.23 -10.53
C LEU A 33 -44.81 -11.00 -10.23
N LEU A 34 -44.28 -9.81 -10.54
CA LEU A 34 -42.92 -9.39 -10.16
C LEU A 34 -42.78 -9.06 -8.67
N MET A 35 -43.89 -8.73 -8.01
CA MET A 35 -43.97 -8.46 -6.56
C MET A 35 -44.33 -9.69 -5.73
N TRP A 36 -44.51 -10.87 -6.35
CA TRP A 36 -44.65 -12.10 -5.59
C TRP A 36 -43.27 -12.49 -5.05
N PRO A 37 -43.01 -12.40 -3.73
CA PRO A 37 -41.74 -12.84 -3.19
C PRO A 37 -41.56 -14.32 -3.56
N PRO A 38 -40.35 -14.76 -3.97
CA PRO A 38 -40.12 -16.18 -4.15
C PRO A 38 -40.52 -16.84 -2.84
N ALA A 39 -41.44 -17.82 -2.92
CA ALA A 39 -41.83 -18.60 -1.75
C ALA A 39 -40.52 -19.10 -1.12
N ALA A 40 -40.20 -18.58 0.07
CA ALA A 40 -39.07 -19.05 0.86
C ALA A 40 -39.42 -20.49 1.24
N GLY A 41 -39.02 -21.44 0.38
CA GLY A 41 -39.15 -22.85 0.66
C GLY A 41 -38.47 -23.10 1.99
N ALA A 42 -39.20 -23.72 2.93
CA ALA A 42 -38.57 -24.30 4.10
C ALA A 42 -37.40 -25.16 3.61
N PRO A 43 -36.21 -25.06 4.23
CA PRO A 43 -35.07 -25.86 3.82
C PRO A 43 -35.51 -27.32 3.78
N ALA A 44 -35.30 -27.97 2.64
CA ALA A 44 -35.61 -29.37 2.46
C ALA A 44 -34.91 -30.16 3.57
N ALA A 45 -35.69 -30.86 4.39
CA ALA A 45 -35.15 -31.76 5.39
C ALA A 45 -34.26 -32.80 4.69
N GLY A 46 -32.94 -32.71 4.91
CA GLY A 46 -31.93 -33.59 4.29
C GLY A 46 -30.88 -32.90 3.41
N ALA A 47 -30.94 -31.57 3.22
CA ALA A 47 -29.81 -30.86 2.59
C ALA A 47 -28.58 -30.88 3.54
N PRO A 48 -27.37 -31.18 3.05
CA PRO A 48 -26.16 -31.18 3.87
C PRO A 48 -25.93 -29.77 4.45
N ALA A 49 -25.48 -29.71 5.70
CA ALA A 49 -25.15 -28.44 6.34
C ALA A 49 -24.11 -27.69 5.50
N GLN A 50 -24.27 -26.37 5.40
CA GLN A 50 -23.33 -25.51 4.68
C GLN A 50 -22.33 -24.91 5.67
N VAL A 51 -21.04 -24.96 5.34
CA VAL A 51 -19.96 -24.38 6.14
C VAL A 51 -19.16 -23.43 5.26
N THR A 52 -19.02 -22.18 5.69
CA THR A 52 -18.14 -21.23 4.99
C THR A 52 -16.70 -21.38 5.50
N VAL A 53 -15.74 -21.42 4.58
CA VAL A 53 -14.32 -21.30 4.91
C VAL A 53 -13.81 -19.95 4.42
N LEU A 54 -13.33 -19.13 5.37
CA LEU A 54 -12.64 -17.87 5.13
C LEU A 54 -11.14 -18.10 5.31
N THR A 55 -10.33 -17.68 4.35
CA THR A 55 -8.87 -17.86 4.40
C THR A 55 -8.19 -16.53 4.70
N VAL A 56 -7.45 -16.49 5.80
CA VAL A 56 -6.70 -15.33 6.26
C VAL A 56 -5.22 -15.69 6.31
N ASN A 57 -4.46 -15.19 5.34
CA ASN A 57 -3.02 -15.38 5.23
C ASN A 57 -2.30 -14.03 5.31
N GLY A 58 -1.27 -13.95 6.15
CA GLY A 58 -0.45 -12.76 6.32
C GLY A 58 -0.97 -11.81 7.40
N ALA A 59 -0.60 -10.54 7.28
CA ALA A 59 -0.86 -9.54 8.31
C ALA A 59 -2.36 -9.22 8.51
N ILE A 60 -2.76 -8.98 9.75
CA ILE A 60 -4.11 -8.51 10.09
C ILE A 60 -4.17 -6.99 9.89
N GLY A 61 -4.77 -6.56 8.78
CA GLY A 61 -5.02 -5.16 8.45
C GLY A 61 -6.50 -4.86 8.17
N PRO A 62 -6.83 -3.61 7.78
CA PRO A 62 -8.22 -3.19 7.58
C PRO A 62 -8.95 -4.01 6.51
N ALA A 63 -8.25 -4.39 5.43
CA ALA A 63 -8.80 -5.25 4.39
C ALA A 63 -9.22 -6.62 4.92
N THR A 64 -8.38 -7.25 5.75
CA THR A 64 -8.66 -8.54 6.39
C THR A 64 -9.83 -8.43 7.36
N ALA A 65 -9.89 -7.37 8.16
CA ALA A 65 -10.99 -7.14 9.11
C ALA A 65 -12.34 -6.99 8.39
N ASP A 66 -12.35 -6.21 7.31
CA ASP A 66 -13.52 -5.97 6.47
C ASP A 66 -13.96 -7.24 5.71
N TYR A 67 -13.01 -8.04 5.21
CA TYR A 67 -13.26 -9.34 4.60
C TYR A 67 -13.89 -10.34 5.58
N VAL A 68 -13.33 -10.48 6.79
CA VAL A 68 -13.89 -11.38 7.81
C VAL A 68 -15.28 -10.93 8.23
N ALA A 69 -15.48 -9.63 8.50
CA ALA A 69 -16.79 -9.11 8.89
C ALA A 69 -17.87 -9.37 7.83
N ARG A 70 -17.58 -9.10 6.55
CA ARG A 70 -18.50 -9.43 5.45
C ARG A 70 -18.73 -10.92 5.29
N GLY A 71 -17.69 -11.73 5.42
CA GLY A 71 -17.79 -13.18 5.30
C GLY A 71 -18.71 -13.78 6.37
N LEU A 72 -18.60 -13.28 7.60
CA LEU A 72 -19.49 -13.66 8.71
C LEU A 72 -20.94 -13.24 8.45
N GLU A 73 -21.16 -11.99 8.04
CA GLU A 73 -22.52 -11.48 7.76
C GLU A 73 -23.17 -12.23 6.59
N ARG A 74 -22.42 -12.48 5.52
CA ARG A 74 -22.90 -13.24 4.36
C ARG A 74 -23.25 -14.67 4.72
N ALA A 75 -22.38 -15.37 5.45
CA ALA A 75 -22.65 -16.72 5.91
C ALA A 75 -23.88 -16.79 6.83
N ALA A 76 -24.11 -15.75 7.64
CA ALA A 76 -25.33 -15.63 8.44
C ALA A 76 -26.59 -15.47 7.57
N GLN A 77 -26.52 -14.62 6.54
CA GLN A 77 -27.63 -14.38 5.61
C GLN A 77 -27.97 -15.61 4.76
N GLU A 78 -26.95 -16.34 4.32
CA GLU A 78 -27.06 -17.61 3.59
C GLU A 78 -27.42 -18.79 4.52
N ARG A 79 -27.56 -18.55 5.83
CA ARG A 79 -27.93 -19.54 6.87
C ARG A 79 -26.96 -20.73 6.94
N HIS A 80 -25.67 -20.47 6.78
CA HIS A 80 -24.64 -21.48 7.01
C HIS A 80 -24.54 -21.82 8.49
N GLN A 81 -24.20 -23.07 8.79
CA GLN A 81 -24.21 -23.57 10.17
C GLN A 81 -22.95 -23.17 10.94
N LEU A 82 -21.82 -23.00 10.24
CA LEU A 82 -20.52 -22.70 10.84
C LEU A 82 -19.70 -21.87 9.85
N VAL A 83 -18.91 -20.94 10.39
CA VAL A 83 -17.81 -20.31 9.65
C VAL A 83 -16.49 -20.81 10.22
N ILE A 84 -15.59 -21.25 9.36
CA ILE A 84 -14.20 -21.57 9.69
C ILE A 84 -13.33 -20.45 9.15
N ILE A 85 -12.56 -19.80 10.02
CA ILE A 85 -11.49 -18.88 9.64
C ILE A 85 -10.18 -19.69 9.65
N ALA A 86 -9.73 -20.11 8.48
CA ALA A 86 -8.41 -20.72 8.30
C ALA A 86 -7.35 -19.61 8.40
N LEU A 87 -6.49 -19.69 9.42
CA LEU A 87 -5.63 -18.58 9.84
C LEU A 87 -4.15 -18.95 9.78
N ASP A 88 -3.38 -18.15 9.04
CA ASP A 88 -1.93 -18.08 9.12
C ASP A 88 -1.50 -16.61 9.18
N THR A 89 -1.10 -16.15 10.36
CA THR A 89 -0.77 -14.73 10.57
C THR A 89 0.41 -14.53 11.52
N PRO A 90 1.37 -13.65 11.17
CA PRO A 90 2.38 -13.17 12.10
C PRO A 90 1.85 -12.15 13.12
N GLY A 91 0.64 -11.63 12.92
CA GLY A 91 0.10 -10.52 13.70
C GLY A 91 -0.46 -9.39 12.84
N GLY A 92 -0.69 -8.23 13.45
CA GLY A 92 -1.16 -7.05 12.73
C GLY A 92 -1.62 -5.92 13.63
N LEU A 93 -2.34 -4.97 13.04
CA LEU A 93 -2.78 -3.77 13.73
C LEU A 93 -3.78 -4.10 14.84
N ASP A 94 -3.59 -3.52 16.03
CA ASP A 94 -4.51 -3.68 17.17
C ASP A 94 -5.95 -3.30 16.81
N THR A 95 -6.13 -2.20 16.06
CA THR A 95 -7.45 -1.75 15.60
C THR A 95 -8.16 -2.79 14.72
N SER A 96 -7.42 -3.42 13.81
CA SER A 96 -7.96 -4.45 12.90
C SER A 96 -8.22 -5.75 13.65
N MET A 97 -7.31 -6.14 14.55
CA MET A 97 -7.51 -7.28 15.46
C MET A 97 -8.78 -7.13 16.29
N ARG A 98 -8.98 -5.97 16.94
CA ARG A 98 -10.18 -5.70 17.74
C ARG A 98 -11.44 -5.66 16.90
N ALA A 99 -11.38 -5.17 15.67
CA ALA A 99 -12.50 -5.20 14.74
C ALA A 99 -12.91 -6.65 14.40
N VAL A 100 -11.94 -7.52 14.09
CA VAL A 100 -12.19 -8.95 13.85
C VAL A 100 -12.77 -9.63 15.09
N VAL A 101 -12.18 -9.40 16.27
CA VAL A 101 -12.69 -9.97 17.53
C VAL A 101 -14.14 -9.52 17.78
N LYS A 102 -14.45 -8.23 17.61
CA LYS A 102 -15.83 -7.71 17.73
C LYS A 102 -16.78 -8.37 16.73
N ALA A 103 -16.35 -8.57 15.48
CA ALA A 103 -17.14 -9.26 14.48
C ALA A 103 -17.44 -10.72 14.87
N ILE A 104 -16.45 -11.45 15.42
CA ILE A 104 -16.63 -12.82 15.93
C ILE A 104 -17.57 -12.85 17.13
N LEU A 105 -17.41 -11.93 18.08
CA LEU A 105 -18.26 -11.88 19.28
C LEU A 105 -19.70 -11.46 18.97
N GLY A 106 -19.91 -10.67 17.92
CA GLY A 106 -21.23 -10.26 17.43
C GLY A 106 -21.84 -11.17 16.36
N ALA A 107 -21.17 -12.26 15.98
CA ALA A 107 -21.61 -13.15 14.92
C ALA A 107 -22.91 -13.89 15.31
N ARG A 108 -23.84 -14.00 14.35
CA ARG A 108 -25.13 -14.69 14.52
C ARG A 108 -25.06 -16.21 14.31
N LEU A 109 -23.86 -16.73 14.11
CA LEU A 109 -23.57 -18.14 13.86
C LEU A 109 -22.24 -18.53 14.51
N PRO A 110 -22.01 -19.83 14.79
CA PRO A 110 -20.76 -20.32 15.33
C PRO A 110 -19.58 -19.98 14.42
N VAL A 111 -18.46 -19.60 15.05
CA VAL A 111 -17.20 -19.28 14.37
C VAL A 111 -16.07 -20.13 14.95
N ALA A 112 -15.47 -20.95 14.11
CA ALA A 112 -14.24 -21.66 14.40
C ALA A 112 -13.04 -20.91 13.83
N VAL A 113 -11.97 -20.76 14.60
CA VAL A 113 -10.66 -20.32 14.09
C VAL A 113 -9.75 -21.54 14.04
N TYR A 114 -9.21 -21.82 12.87
CA TYR A 114 -8.38 -22.97 12.60
C TYR A 114 -6.99 -22.53 12.11
N VAL A 115 -5.96 -22.69 12.94
CA VAL A 115 -4.58 -22.36 12.55
C VAL A 115 -4.07 -23.43 11.61
N ALA A 116 -3.90 -23.08 10.34
CA ALA A 116 -3.65 -24.02 9.26
C ALA A 116 -3.09 -23.30 8.02
N PRO A 117 -2.37 -24.00 7.13
CA PRO A 117 -2.01 -25.44 7.17
C PRO A 117 -0.88 -25.74 8.19
N SER A 118 -0.36 -26.96 8.22
CA SER A 118 0.87 -27.26 8.97
C SER A 118 1.99 -26.27 8.62
N GLY A 119 2.71 -25.78 9.63
CA GLY A 119 3.70 -24.71 9.49
C GLY A 119 3.12 -23.29 9.65
N ALA A 120 1.79 -23.13 9.62
CA ALA A 120 1.14 -21.86 9.92
C ALA A 120 1.28 -21.46 11.39
N ARG A 121 0.97 -20.19 11.66
CA ARG A 121 0.98 -19.64 13.02
C ARG A 121 -0.19 -18.71 13.27
N ALA A 122 -0.58 -18.60 14.54
CA ALA A 122 -1.46 -17.56 15.04
C ALA A 122 -0.68 -16.72 16.07
N ALA A 123 0.21 -15.86 15.59
CA ALA A 123 1.04 -15.00 16.43
C ALA A 123 0.38 -13.63 16.66
N SER A 124 0.72 -12.98 17.77
CA SER A 124 0.28 -11.62 18.08
C SER A 124 -1.24 -11.46 17.96
N ALA A 125 -1.73 -10.62 17.05
CA ALA A 125 -3.15 -10.44 16.75
C ALA A 125 -3.90 -11.76 16.50
N GLY A 126 -3.25 -12.75 15.88
CA GLY A 126 -3.82 -14.07 15.62
C GLY A 126 -4.24 -14.79 16.90
N THR A 127 -3.45 -14.66 17.97
CA THR A 127 -3.77 -15.24 19.29
C THR A 127 -5.08 -14.66 19.81
N PHE A 128 -5.28 -13.33 19.77
CA PHE A 128 -6.52 -12.71 20.23
C PHE A 128 -7.74 -13.16 19.42
N ILE A 129 -7.60 -13.25 18.09
CA ILE A 129 -8.66 -13.71 17.19
C ILE A 129 -9.06 -15.16 17.52
N LEU A 130 -8.07 -16.03 17.71
CA LEU A 130 -8.30 -17.42 18.11
C LEU A 130 -8.96 -17.52 19.49
N MET A 131 -8.50 -16.73 20.48
CA MET A 131 -9.06 -16.72 21.82
C MET A 131 -10.52 -16.23 21.87
N ALA A 132 -10.95 -15.38 20.92
CA ALA A 132 -12.32 -14.92 20.80
C ALA A 132 -13.29 -15.94 20.18
N SER A 133 -12.77 -16.91 19.42
CA SER A 133 -13.55 -17.87 18.64
C SER A 133 -14.44 -18.78 19.49
N HIS A 134 -15.50 -19.32 18.90
CA HIS A 134 -16.33 -20.31 19.56
C HIS A 134 -15.63 -21.68 19.64
N ILE A 135 -14.84 -22.00 18.60
CA ILE A 135 -14.04 -23.22 18.51
C ILE A 135 -12.64 -22.81 18.05
N ALA A 136 -11.63 -23.12 18.86
CA ALA A 136 -10.22 -22.90 18.53
C ALA A 136 -9.59 -24.23 18.14
N ALA A 137 -9.02 -24.30 16.95
CA ALA A 137 -8.38 -25.51 16.46
C ALA A 137 -7.02 -25.20 15.81
N MET A 138 -6.13 -26.19 15.80
CA MET A 138 -4.80 -26.06 15.22
C MET A 138 -4.43 -27.30 14.41
N ALA A 139 -3.73 -27.11 13.29
CA ALA A 139 -3.10 -28.19 12.56
C ALA A 139 -1.82 -28.66 13.27
N PRO A 140 -1.42 -29.94 13.16
CA PRO A 140 -0.11 -30.39 13.62
C PRO A 140 1.02 -29.54 13.01
N GLY A 141 2.05 -29.24 13.80
CA GLY A 141 3.18 -28.42 13.35
C GLY A 141 2.89 -26.91 13.26
N THR A 142 1.79 -26.43 13.86
CA THR A 142 1.50 -25.00 14.01
C THR A 142 1.81 -24.50 15.42
N ASN A 143 1.89 -23.18 15.59
CA ASN A 143 2.07 -22.53 16.89
C ASN A 143 1.15 -21.30 17.07
N LEU A 144 0.95 -20.91 18.32
CA LEU A 144 0.28 -19.67 18.70
C LEU A 144 1.00 -18.96 19.85
N GLY A 145 0.71 -17.68 20.07
CA GLY A 145 1.25 -16.91 21.19
C GLY A 145 1.98 -15.65 20.73
N ALA A 146 3.09 -15.31 21.41
CA ALA A 146 3.86 -14.08 21.16
C ALA A 146 2.95 -12.84 21.05
N ALA A 147 2.08 -12.66 22.06
CA ALA A 147 0.96 -11.72 22.03
C ALA A 147 1.29 -10.33 22.57
N THR A 148 2.56 -10.07 22.88
CA THR A 148 3.03 -8.80 23.42
C THR A 148 2.82 -7.65 22.43
N PRO A 149 2.11 -6.57 22.81
CA PRO A 149 2.01 -5.38 21.99
C PRO A 149 3.38 -4.76 21.81
N VAL A 150 3.72 -4.41 20.57
CA VAL A 150 4.90 -3.61 20.28
C VAL A 150 4.46 -2.30 19.65
N GLN A 151 5.13 -1.23 20.06
CA GLN A 151 4.85 0.09 19.53
C GLN A 151 5.64 0.26 18.24
N LEU A 152 4.94 0.52 17.15
CA LEU A 152 5.59 0.70 15.86
C LEU A 152 6.38 2.02 15.89
N GLY A 153 7.71 1.94 15.69
CA GLY A 153 8.62 3.09 15.75
C GLY A 153 9.18 3.43 17.13
N GLY A 154 8.96 2.60 18.15
CA GLY A 154 9.68 2.66 19.44
C GLY A 154 10.78 1.60 19.52
N PRO A 155 11.84 1.78 20.34
CA PRO A 155 12.84 0.74 20.56
C PRO A 155 12.14 -0.52 21.08
N GLY A 156 12.33 -1.65 20.40
CA GLY A 156 11.70 -2.93 20.75
C GLY A 156 12.03 -3.39 22.18
N PRO A 157 11.24 -4.31 22.75
CA PRO A 157 11.49 -4.86 24.07
C PRO A 157 12.75 -5.74 24.01
N GLY A 158 13.91 -5.15 24.31
CA GLY A 158 15.21 -5.80 24.24
C GLY A 158 16.42 -4.86 24.20
N SER A 159 16.27 -3.53 24.17
CA SER A 159 17.41 -2.61 24.11
C SER A 159 18.09 -2.30 25.46
N ASP A 160 17.85 -3.10 26.50
CA ASP A 160 18.40 -2.87 27.85
C ASP A 160 19.74 -3.56 28.13
N ASP A 161 20.52 -3.91 27.08
CA ASP A 161 21.93 -4.29 27.25
C ASP A 161 22.82 -3.03 27.31
N ALA A 162 22.54 -2.16 28.27
CA ALA A 162 23.52 -1.19 28.75
C ALA A 162 24.44 -1.90 29.76
N LEU A 163 25.60 -2.34 29.28
CA LEU A 163 26.73 -2.80 30.11
C LEU A 163 26.94 -1.86 31.31
N PRO A 164 27.01 -2.37 32.56
CA PRO A 164 27.32 -1.51 33.71
C PRO A 164 28.79 -1.12 33.66
N GLY A 165 29.07 0.17 33.42
CA GLY A 165 30.38 0.76 33.65
C GLY A 165 30.73 0.75 35.14
N PRO A 166 31.99 0.51 35.53
CA PRO A 166 32.36 0.45 36.93
C PRO A 166 32.62 1.86 37.47
N GLY A 167 32.07 2.19 38.63
CA GLY A 167 32.62 3.26 39.47
C GLY A 167 31.62 4.12 40.24
N GLY A 168 31.47 3.79 41.52
CA GLY A 168 31.69 4.76 42.61
C GLY A 168 30.50 5.59 43.11
N GLY A 169 30.24 5.49 44.41
CA GLY A 169 29.81 6.64 45.21
C GLY A 169 28.50 6.48 45.98
N GLU A 170 28.62 6.54 47.30
CA GLU A 170 27.59 6.35 48.31
C GLU A 170 26.54 7.48 48.47
N ARG A 171 25.38 7.07 49.02
CA ARG A 171 24.48 7.74 49.99
C ARG A 171 23.80 9.09 49.67
N GLY A 172 22.47 9.06 49.70
CA GLY A 172 21.71 9.69 50.80
C GLY A 172 20.96 11.00 50.53
N GLY A 173 19.62 10.93 50.62
CA GLY A 173 18.84 11.86 51.46
C GLY A 173 18.27 13.15 50.86
N THR A 174 16.94 13.23 50.95
CA THR A 174 16.08 14.42 51.21
C THR A 174 15.71 15.42 50.11
N SER A 175 14.40 15.61 50.04
CA SER A 175 13.58 16.58 49.34
C SER A 175 13.99 18.04 49.54
N LYS A 176 13.77 18.87 48.51
CA LYS A 176 13.19 20.21 48.67
C LYS A 176 12.73 20.82 47.35
N ASP A 177 11.49 21.26 47.34
CA ASP A 177 10.92 22.21 46.38
C ASP A 177 11.74 23.50 46.32
N THR A 178 11.88 24.07 45.12
CA THR A 178 11.79 25.52 44.90
C THR A 178 11.57 25.81 43.41
N ALA A 179 10.55 26.61 43.12
CA ALA A 179 10.25 27.15 41.81
C ALA A 179 11.17 28.34 41.45
N LYS A 180 11.49 28.52 40.15
CA LYS A 180 11.60 29.83 39.49
C LYS A 180 11.80 29.74 37.96
N ASP A 181 10.80 30.27 37.26
CA ASP A 181 10.74 31.04 36.00
C ASP A 181 11.82 30.96 34.90
N GLY A 182 11.33 30.81 33.65
CA GLY A 182 11.99 31.26 32.42
C GLY A 182 11.47 30.56 31.15
N PRO A 183 10.83 31.24 30.18
CA PRO A 183 10.32 30.63 28.96
C PRO A 183 11.35 30.77 27.82
N ALA A 184 11.88 29.65 27.33
CA ALA A 184 12.55 29.63 26.03
C ALA A 184 12.57 28.20 25.47
N GLY A 185 12.08 28.08 24.23
CA GLY A 185 11.78 26.83 23.56
C GLY A 185 12.93 25.82 23.53
N ARG A 186 12.57 24.55 23.75
CA ARG A 186 13.38 23.41 23.36
C ARG A 186 12.46 22.33 22.79
N ALA A 187 12.80 21.90 21.58
CA ALA A 187 12.22 20.75 20.91
C ALA A 187 12.09 19.56 21.89
N GLY A 188 10.89 18.99 21.94
CA GLY A 188 10.53 17.94 22.88
C GLY A 188 11.38 16.69 22.69
N LYS A 189 12.32 16.48 23.62
CA LYS A 189 12.77 15.12 23.95
C LYS A 189 11.70 14.53 24.85
N ALA A 190 11.07 13.44 24.40
CA ALA A 190 10.09 12.70 25.19
C ALA A 190 10.72 12.28 26.54
N ASP A 191 9.98 12.48 27.63
CA ASP A 191 10.38 12.05 28.96
C ASP A 191 10.45 10.50 29.01
N PRO A 192 11.60 9.88 29.32
CA PRO A 192 11.75 8.42 29.42
C PRO A 192 10.79 7.76 30.44
N ARG A 193 10.29 8.52 31.43
CA ARG A 193 9.29 8.02 32.39
C ARG A 193 7.89 7.94 31.78
N ALA A 194 7.61 8.76 30.77
CA ALA A 194 6.33 8.76 30.07
C ALA A 194 6.22 7.59 29.09
N SER A 195 7.29 7.25 28.35
CA SER A 195 7.31 6.08 27.43
C SER A 195 7.09 4.76 28.17
N THR A 196 7.83 4.55 29.26
CA THR A 196 7.67 3.36 30.14
C THR A 196 6.27 3.27 30.78
N SER A 197 5.64 4.41 31.09
CA SER A 197 4.27 4.43 31.61
C SER A 197 3.24 4.02 30.56
N MET A 198 3.44 4.39 29.29
CA MET A 198 2.55 4.07 28.18
C MET A 198 2.67 2.60 27.76
N GLU A 199 3.90 2.07 27.68
CA GLU A 199 4.15 0.65 27.42
C GLU A 199 3.50 -0.23 28.49
N ARG A 200 3.67 0.11 29.78
CA ARG A 200 2.99 -0.61 30.86
C ARG A 200 1.47 -0.55 30.75
N LYS A 201 0.91 0.59 30.35
CA LYS A 201 -0.55 0.73 30.14
C LYS A 201 -1.02 -0.16 28.98
N GLN A 202 -0.31 -0.17 27.85
CA GLN A 202 -0.64 -1.00 26.70
C GLN A 202 -0.52 -2.49 27.01
N LEU A 203 0.56 -2.88 27.71
CA LEU A 203 0.77 -4.26 28.14
C LEU A 203 -0.34 -4.72 29.08
N ASN A 204 -0.71 -3.90 30.07
CA ASN A 204 -1.77 -4.23 31.01
C ASN A 204 -3.15 -4.28 30.35
N ASP A 205 -3.45 -3.37 29.42
CA ASP A 205 -4.70 -3.41 28.64
C ASP A 205 -4.79 -4.68 27.79
N ALA A 206 -3.73 -5.00 27.05
CA ALA A 206 -3.68 -6.20 26.21
C ALA A 206 -3.78 -7.49 27.04
N ALA A 207 -3.09 -7.56 28.18
CA ALA A 207 -3.15 -8.69 29.10
C ALA A 207 -4.56 -8.87 29.69
N ALA A 208 -5.20 -7.79 30.14
CA ALA A 208 -6.57 -7.83 30.63
C ALA A 208 -7.55 -8.23 29.53
N TYR A 209 -7.35 -7.71 28.32
CA TYR A 209 -8.21 -7.99 27.18
C TYR A 209 -8.16 -9.47 26.76
N ILE A 210 -6.96 -10.04 26.56
CA ILE A 210 -6.84 -11.45 26.18
C ILE A 210 -7.34 -12.39 27.28
N ARG A 211 -7.12 -12.02 28.55
CA ARG A 211 -7.62 -12.76 29.71
C ARG A 211 -9.14 -12.81 29.70
N ALA A 212 -9.80 -11.66 29.46
CA ALA A 212 -11.25 -11.59 29.36
C ALA A 212 -11.81 -12.43 28.21
N LEU A 213 -11.13 -12.49 27.06
CA LEU A 213 -11.51 -13.37 25.94
C LEU A 213 -11.38 -14.86 26.31
N ALA A 214 -10.29 -15.22 27.00
CA ALA A 214 -10.07 -16.57 27.47
C ALA A 214 -11.16 -17.01 28.46
N GLU A 215 -11.44 -16.18 29.46
CA GLU A 215 -12.48 -16.43 30.47
C GLU A 215 -13.88 -16.54 29.83
N LEU A 216 -14.20 -15.65 28.89
CA LEU A 216 -15.46 -15.68 28.14
C LEU A 216 -15.68 -17.02 27.41
N ARG A 217 -14.60 -17.66 26.96
CA ARG A 217 -14.64 -18.91 26.20
C ARG A 217 -14.22 -20.14 27.00
N GLY A 218 -13.99 -20.00 28.31
CA GLY A 218 -13.57 -21.10 29.18
C GLY A 218 -12.17 -21.66 28.86
N ARG A 219 -11.29 -20.85 28.28
CA ARG A 219 -9.90 -21.20 27.94
C ARG A 219 -8.94 -20.77 29.05
N ASN A 220 -7.70 -21.25 28.99
CA ASN A 220 -6.68 -20.95 29.99
C ASN A 220 -6.29 -19.46 30.01
N ALA A 221 -6.89 -18.74 30.95
CA ALA A 221 -6.74 -17.30 31.15
C ALA A 221 -5.34 -16.91 31.64
N ASP A 222 -4.71 -17.76 32.46
CA ASP A 222 -3.39 -17.50 33.01
C ASP A 222 -2.31 -17.62 31.92
N TRP A 223 -2.42 -18.65 31.06
CA TRP A 223 -1.57 -18.73 29.88
C TRP A 223 -1.81 -17.54 28.94
N ALA A 224 -3.08 -17.16 28.71
CA ALA A 224 -3.41 -16.05 27.83
C ALA A 224 -2.73 -14.75 28.28
N GLU A 225 -2.81 -14.44 29.58
CA GLU A 225 -2.11 -13.29 30.16
C GLU A 225 -0.58 -13.38 30.01
N ARG A 226 0.01 -14.56 30.30
CA ARG A 226 1.45 -14.78 30.15
C ARG A 226 1.92 -14.72 28.70
N SER A 227 1.08 -15.09 27.73
CA SER A 227 1.39 -14.95 26.30
C SER A 227 1.62 -13.49 25.89
N VAL A 228 1.02 -12.54 26.62
CA VAL A 228 1.20 -11.10 26.44
C VAL A 228 2.39 -10.59 27.27
N ARG A 229 2.49 -10.97 28.54
CA ARG A 229 3.53 -10.44 29.45
C ARG A 229 4.92 -11.02 29.23
N GLU A 230 4.99 -12.30 28.89
CA GLU A 230 6.23 -13.08 28.77
C GLU A 230 6.49 -13.52 27.31
N ALA A 231 5.66 -13.08 26.35
CA ALA A 231 5.74 -13.47 24.94
C ALA A 231 5.72 -14.99 24.68
N LEU A 232 5.09 -15.77 25.57
CA LEU A 232 5.04 -17.23 25.45
C LEU A 232 4.36 -17.69 24.17
N SER A 233 4.87 -18.78 23.61
CA SER A 233 4.27 -19.48 22.48
C SER A 233 4.08 -20.96 22.82
N LEU A 234 3.06 -21.59 22.23
CA LEU A 234 2.78 -23.02 22.38
C LEU A 234 2.65 -23.70 21.02
N THR A 235 3.06 -24.96 20.98
CA THR A 235 2.75 -25.86 19.85
C THR A 235 1.28 -26.30 19.91
N ALA A 236 0.74 -26.81 18.80
CA ALA A 236 -0.63 -27.33 18.75
C ALA A 236 -0.93 -28.37 19.87
N ALA A 237 0.01 -29.27 20.15
CA ALA A 237 -0.17 -30.30 21.19
C ALA A 237 -0.15 -29.70 22.61
N ASP A 238 0.79 -28.79 22.89
CA ASP A 238 0.87 -28.14 24.20
C ASP A 238 -0.31 -27.20 24.45
N ALA A 239 -0.80 -26.53 23.41
CA ALA A 239 -1.98 -25.67 23.46
C ALA A 239 -3.24 -26.47 23.81
N LEU A 240 -3.40 -27.68 23.26
CA LEU A 240 -4.51 -28.56 23.60
C LEU A 240 -4.42 -29.02 25.06
N ASN A 241 -3.23 -29.49 25.48
CA ASN A 241 -2.99 -29.95 26.85
C ASN A 241 -3.22 -28.83 27.89
N ALA A 242 -2.82 -27.60 27.56
CA ALA A 242 -3.00 -26.43 28.40
C ALA A 242 -4.43 -25.83 28.34
N ARG A 243 -5.37 -26.42 27.57
CA ARG A 243 -6.74 -25.90 27.35
C ARG A 243 -6.77 -24.47 26.79
N VAL A 244 -5.82 -24.18 25.90
CA VAL A 244 -5.79 -22.94 25.12
C VAL A 244 -6.62 -23.08 23.85
N ILE A 245 -6.63 -24.28 23.27
CA ILE A 245 -7.45 -24.65 22.11
C ILE A 245 -8.38 -25.82 22.44
N ASP A 246 -9.35 -26.04 21.57
CA ASP A 246 -10.32 -27.12 21.69
C ASP A 246 -9.87 -28.40 20.98
N HIS A 247 -9.21 -28.28 19.81
CA HIS A 247 -8.95 -29.41 18.92
C HIS A 247 -7.61 -29.30 18.18
N VAL A 248 -7.01 -30.46 17.90
CA VAL A 248 -5.92 -30.61 16.92
C VAL A 248 -6.42 -31.46 15.77
N ALA A 249 -6.42 -30.91 14.56
CA ALA A 249 -6.99 -31.55 13.36
C ALA A 249 -6.06 -31.37 12.16
N ALA A 250 -5.83 -32.42 11.39
CA ALA A 250 -4.90 -32.39 10.25
C ALA A 250 -5.39 -31.52 9.09
N ASP A 251 -6.71 -31.45 8.89
CA ASP A 251 -7.37 -30.65 7.88
C ASP A 251 -8.78 -30.23 8.34
N VAL A 252 -9.47 -29.47 7.48
CA VAL A 252 -10.84 -28.99 7.75
C VAL A 252 -11.83 -30.16 7.88
N ALA A 253 -11.67 -31.25 7.12
CA ALA A 253 -12.58 -32.38 7.18
C ALA A 253 -12.47 -33.12 8.52
N ALA A 254 -11.25 -33.32 9.01
CA ALA A 254 -10.98 -33.88 10.32
C ALA A 254 -11.52 -32.98 11.44
N LEU A 255 -11.37 -31.65 11.31
CA LEU A 255 -11.95 -30.70 12.26
C LEU A 255 -13.48 -30.80 12.29
N LEU A 256 -14.14 -30.79 11.12
CA LEU A 256 -15.59 -30.93 11.01
C LEU A 256 -16.10 -32.24 11.61
N ALA A 257 -15.35 -33.34 11.48
CA ALA A 257 -15.69 -34.61 12.10
C ALA A 257 -15.57 -34.56 13.65
N GLN A 258 -14.58 -33.84 14.18
CA GLN A 258 -14.36 -33.71 15.63
C GLN A 258 -15.36 -32.78 16.32
N VAL A 259 -15.91 -31.79 15.61
CA VAL A 259 -16.88 -30.81 16.17
C VAL A 259 -18.34 -31.19 15.92
N ASP A 260 -18.59 -32.28 15.20
CA ASP A 260 -19.94 -32.78 14.92
C ASP A 260 -20.67 -33.15 16.21
N GLY A 261 -21.93 -32.73 16.34
CA GLY A 261 -22.75 -32.90 17.54
C GLY A 261 -22.40 -31.98 18.71
N ARG A 262 -21.37 -31.13 18.60
CA ARG A 262 -21.01 -30.18 19.66
C ARG A 262 -22.07 -29.08 19.79
N GLN A 263 -22.44 -28.76 21.03
CA GLN A 263 -23.26 -27.59 21.32
C GLN A 263 -22.37 -26.36 21.51
N VAL A 264 -22.69 -25.29 20.77
CA VAL A 264 -22.00 -24.01 20.84
C VAL A 264 -22.98 -22.95 21.35
N ALA A 265 -22.59 -22.26 22.43
CA ALA A 265 -23.35 -21.14 22.95
C ALA A 265 -23.15 -19.91 22.05
N LEU A 266 -24.24 -19.43 21.44
CA LEU A 266 -24.30 -18.14 20.76
C LEU A 266 -24.92 -17.11 21.69
N ARG A 267 -24.27 -15.95 21.80
CA ARG A 267 -24.85 -14.80 22.48
C ARG A 267 -25.45 -13.86 21.45
N ALA A 268 -26.77 -13.79 21.40
CA ALA A 268 -27.51 -12.79 20.62
C ALA A 268 -28.27 -11.88 21.60
N GLY A 269 -27.65 -10.77 21.99
CA GLY A 269 -28.22 -9.86 22.99
C GLY A 269 -28.26 -10.48 24.39
N ALA A 270 -29.44 -10.49 25.04
CA ALA A 270 -29.63 -11.01 26.39
C ALA A 270 -29.90 -12.53 26.45
N VAL A 271 -30.09 -13.20 25.31
CA VAL A 271 -30.43 -14.62 25.22
C VAL A 271 -29.21 -15.41 24.77
N THR A 272 -28.97 -16.56 25.42
CA THR A 272 -27.92 -17.50 25.04
C THR A 272 -28.59 -18.72 24.43
N ASP A 273 -28.54 -18.84 23.10
CA ASP A 273 -29.06 -20.00 22.38
C ASP A 273 -27.92 -21.00 22.18
N ALA A 274 -28.15 -22.26 22.53
CA ALA A 274 -27.22 -23.36 22.24
C ALA A 274 -27.53 -23.92 20.85
N VAL A 275 -26.58 -23.83 19.93
CA VAL A 275 -26.67 -24.40 18.58
C VAL A 275 -25.87 -25.69 18.52
N THR A 276 -26.53 -26.79 18.17
CA THR A 276 -25.87 -28.07 17.90
C THR A 276 -25.32 -28.08 16.47
N LEU A 277 -24.03 -28.41 16.34
CA LEU A 277 -23.36 -28.54 15.05
C LEU A 277 -23.67 -29.90 14.40
N HIS A 278 -23.92 -29.88 13.08
CA HIS A 278 -24.14 -31.06 12.24
C HIS A 278 -23.20 -30.96 11.03
N THR A 279 -21.91 -31.06 11.32
CA THR A 279 -20.81 -30.74 10.40
C THR A 279 -20.32 -31.95 9.60
N ARG A 280 -20.70 -33.17 9.98
CA ARG A 280 -20.28 -34.37 9.26
C ARG A 280 -20.92 -34.42 7.87
N GLY A 281 -20.09 -34.43 6.83
CA GLY A 281 -20.55 -34.41 5.44
C GLY A 281 -21.08 -33.05 4.99
N ALA A 282 -20.80 -31.99 5.75
CA ALA A 282 -21.14 -30.63 5.36
C ALA A 282 -20.45 -30.22 4.06
N GLN A 283 -21.15 -29.43 3.23
CA GLN A 283 -20.58 -28.84 2.04
C GLN A 283 -19.75 -27.62 2.42
N LEU A 284 -18.51 -27.58 1.91
CA LEU A 284 -17.58 -26.48 2.13
C LEU A 284 -17.77 -25.42 1.04
N HIS A 285 -18.15 -24.22 1.46
CA HIS A 285 -18.17 -23.05 0.61
C HIS A 285 -16.93 -22.19 0.90
N HIS A 286 -15.93 -22.28 0.04
CA HIS A 286 -14.74 -21.44 0.13
C HIS A 286 -15.07 -20.04 -0.36
N ALA A 287 -15.01 -19.06 0.54
CA ALA A 287 -15.25 -17.66 0.20
C ALA A 287 -13.90 -16.93 0.16
N ASP A 288 -13.21 -17.00 -0.97
CA ASP A 288 -11.93 -16.33 -1.17
C ASP A 288 -12.06 -14.79 -1.14
N PRO A 289 -10.98 -14.05 -0.83
CA PRO A 289 -10.99 -12.59 -0.88
C PRO A 289 -11.37 -12.04 -2.26
N ASP A 290 -12.43 -11.21 -2.29
CA ASP A 290 -12.89 -10.48 -3.48
C ASP A 290 -11.83 -9.50 -4.01
N TRP A 291 -12.00 -9.05 -5.27
CA TRP A 291 -11.10 -8.08 -5.91
C TRP A 291 -10.88 -6.81 -5.09
N ARG A 292 -11.93 -6.33 -4.40
CA ARG A 292 -11.86 -5.16 -3.51
C ARG A 292 -10.93 -5.43 -2.33
N THR A 293 -11.08 -6.58 -1.68
CA THR A 293 -10.21 -6.99 -0.57
C THR A 293 -8.77 -7.11 -1.06
N ARG A 294 -8.54 -7.71 -2.23
CA ARG A 294 -7.20 -7.82 -2.83
C ARG A 294 -6.59 -6.45 -3.12
N LEU A 295 -7.36 -5.53 -3.70
CA LEU A 295 -6.91 -4.17 -3.96
C LEU A 295 -6.56 -3.43 -2.66
N LEU A 296 -7.42 -3.50 -1.64
CA LEU A 296 -7.17 -2.87 -0.35
C LEU A 296 -5.95 -3.48 0.36
N ALA A 297 -5.76 -4.80 0.27
CA ALA A 297 -4.59 -5.48 0.80
C ALA A 297 -3.30 -5.02 0.11
N VAL A 298 -3.32 -4.90 -1.22
CA VAL A 298 -2.18 -4.40 -2.01
C VAL A 298 -1.84 -2.94 -1.68
N ILE A 299 -2.85 -2.07 -1.53
CA ILE A 299 -2.62 -0.66 -1.17
C ILE A 299 -2.13 -0.52 0.27
N SER A 300 -2.52 -1.45 1.14
CA SER A 300 -2.09 -1.47 2.55
C SER A 300 -0.73 -2.15 2.74
N ASP A 301 -0.11 -2.68 1.68
CA ASP A 301 1.22 -3.26 1.74
C ASP A 301 2.29 -2.14 1.73
N PRO A 302 3.19 -2.10 2.74
CA PRO A 302 4.23 -1.05 2.83
C PRO A 302 5.16 -1.01 1.61
N SER A 303 5.48 -2.16 1.02
CA SER A 303 6.40 -2.26 -0.12
C SER A 303 5.75 -1.69 -1.38
N VAL A 304 4.47 -2.01 -1.58
CA VAL A 304 3.69 -1.44 -2.69
C VAL A 304 3.53 0.07 -2.52
N ALA A 305 3.26 0.53 -1.30
CA ALA A 305 3.14 1.96 -1.03
C ALA A 305 4.44 2.73 -1.33
N LEU A 306 5.60 2.17 -0.98
CA LEU A 306 6.92 2.72 -1.34
C LEU A 306 7.11 2.78 -2.86
N ILE A 307 6.80 1.70 -3.58
CA ILE A 307 6.91 1.64 -5.06
C ILE A 307 6.00 2.68 -5.72
N LEU A 308 4.74 2.77 -5.27
CA LEU A 308 3.78 3.76 -5.76
C LEU A 308 4.25 5.18 -5.49
N MET A 309 4.85 5.44 -4.32
CA MET A 309 5.44 6.73 -4.00
C MET A 309 6.61 7.06 -4.91
N SER A 310 7.51 6.11 -5.19
CA SER A 310 8.62 6.30 -6.13
C SER A 310 8.14 6.56 -7.55
N ILE A 311 7.19 5.76 -8.07
CA ILE A 311 6.56 6.00 -9.38
C ILE A 311 5.90 7.37 -9.39
N GLY A 312 5.22 7.72 -8.29
CA GLY A 312 4.52 8.99 -8.14
C GLY A 312 5.46 10.19 -8.28
N ILE A 313 6.55 10.13 -7.53
CA ILE A 313 7.64 11.10 -7.54
C ILE A 313 8.27 11.20 -8.94
N TYR A 314 8.61 10.08 -9.57
CA TYR A 314 9.22 10.09 -10.90
C TYR A 314 8.28 10.61 -11.97
N GLY A 315 6.99 10.28 -11.92
CA GLY A 315 5.98 10.80 -12.84
C GLY A 315 5.90 12.33 -12.81
N LEU A 316 5.88 12.90 -11.60
CA LEU A 316 5.92 14.35 -11.40
C LEU A 316 7.24 14.96 -11.90
N LEU A 317 8.39 14.34 -11.59
CA LEU A 317 9.70 14.79 -12.08
C LEU A 317 9.74 14.84 -13.62
N PHE A 318 9.19 13.82 -14.29
CA PHE A 318 9.15 13.77 -15.76
C PHE A 318 8.28 14.87 -16.37
N GLU A 319 7.13 15.18 -15.77
CA GLU A 319 6.28 16.28 -16.20
C GLU A 319 7.00 17.63 -16.06
N PHE A 320 7.68 17.87 -14.93
CA PHE A 320 8.45 19.10 -14.72
C PHE A 320 9.61 19.26 -15.72
N MET A 321 10.24 18.15 -16.11
CA MET A 321 11.37 18.17 -17.05
C MET A 321 10.95 18.17 -18.52
N SER A 322 9.72 17.78 -18.82
CA SER A 322 9.17 17.74 -20.19
C SER A 322 7.86 18.54 -20.26
N PRO A 323 7.93 19.89 -20.28
CA PRO A 323 6.74 20.73 -20.36
C PRO A 323 5.87 20.33 -21.56
N GLY A 324 4.61 19.98 -21.29
CA GLY A 324 3.64 19.53 -22.31
C GLY A 324 3.27 18.05 -22.25
N ALA A 325 3.99 17.22 -21.50
CA ALA A 325 3.60 15.83 -21.23
C ALA A 325 2.77 15.75 -19.94
N VAL A 326 1.45 15.88 -20.05
CA VAL A 326 0.51 15.85 -18.90
C VAL A 326 0.35 14.44 -18.32
N ALA A 327 0.51 13.40 -19.14
CA ALA A 327 0.25 12.01 -18.73
C ALA A 327 1.16 11.51 -17.59
N PRO A 328 2.50 11.71 -17.61
CA PRO A 328 3.37 11.38 -16.48
C PRO A 328 2.99 12.06 -15.17
N GLY A 329 2.53 13.30 -15.25
CA GLY A 329 2.06 14.11 -14.12
C GLY A 329 0.86 13.52 -13.41
N VAL A 330 -0.19 13.23 -14.19
CA VAL A 330 -1.44 12.66 -13.67
C VAL A 330 -1.20 11.27 -13.07
N VAL A 331 -0.46 10.41 -13.78
CA VAL A 331 -0.10 9.07 -13.27
C VAL A 331 0.75 9.21 -12.01
N GLY A 332 1.70 10.14 -12.02
CA GLY A 332 2.55 10.45 -10.88
C GLY A 332 1.75 10.87 -9.64
N GLY A 333 0.86 11.85 -9.80
CA GLY A 333 0.00 12.34 -8.72
C GLY A 333 -0.91 11.25 -8.15
N LEU A 334 -1.54 10.43 -9.00
CA LEU A 334 -2.38 9.31 -8.54
C LEU A 334 -1.59 8.26 -7.76
N CYS A 335 -0.43 7.83 -8.28
CA CYS A 335 0.44 6.89 -7.60
C CYS A 335 0.94 7.45 -6.26
N LEU A 336 1.28 8.74 -6.20
CA LEU A 336 1.74 9.38 -4.98
C LEU A 336 0.63 9.42 -3.91
N LEU A 337 -0.59 9.80 -4.29
CA LEU A 337 -1.74 9.83 -3.37
C LEU A 337 -2.08 8.43 -2.83
N LEU A 338 -2.06 7.41 -3.69
CA LEU A 338 -2.31 6.02 -3.28
C LEU A 338 -1.20 5.49 -2.34
N GLY A 339 0.07 5.80 -2.63
CA GLY A 339 1.18 5.45 -1.76
C GLY A 339 1.08 6.12 -0.39
N LEU A 340 0.76 7.41 -0.35
CA LEU A 340 0.54 8.16 0.91
C LEU A 340 -0.65 7.61 1.71
N TYR A 341 -1.73 7.20 1.05
CA TYR A 341 -2.87 6.57 1.70
C TYR A 341 -2.49 5.23 2.35
N GLY A 342 -1.70 4.39 1.67
CA GLY A 342 -1.16 3.15 2.24
C GLY A 342 -0.29 3.41 3.47
N LEU A 343 0.55 4.45 3.40
CA LEU A 343 1.42 4.88 4.51
C LEU A 343 0.63 5.44 5.72
N HIS A 344 -0.55 6.03 5.53
CA HIS A 344 -1.35 6.55 6.65
C HIS A 344 -1.80 5.45 7.64
N LEU A 345 -1.87 4.20 7.19
CA LEU A 345 -2.20 3.05 8.03
C LEU A 345 -1.00 2.52 8.83
N LEU A 346 0.20 3.03 8.54
CA LEU A 346 1.44 2.72 9.24
C LEU A 346 1.81 3.94 10.10
N PRO A 347 2.11 3.79 11.40
CA PRO A 347 2.77 4.84 12.18
C PRO A 347 4.20 5.04 11.65
N LEU A 348 4.32 6.02 10.78
CA LEU A 348 5.55 6.38 10.09
C LEU A 348 6.54 7.07 11.03
N ASN A 349 7.82 6.80 10.80
CA ASN A 349 8.84 7.69 11.29
C ASN A 349 8.85 8.97 10.43
N TYR A 350 8.28 10.06 10.97
CA TYR A 350 8.26 11.37 10.30
C TYR A 350 9.68 11.88 9.97
N ALA A 351 10.71 11.45 10.69
CA ALA A 351 12.09 11.78 10.34
C ALA A 351 12.53 11.07 9.04
N GLY A 352 12.17 9.79 8.88
CA GLY A 352 12.41 9.04 7.64
C GLY A 352 11.67 9.66 6.45
N LEU A 353 10.39 10.03 6.64
CA LEU A 353 9.59 10.72 5.61
C LEU A 353 10.20 12.08 5.25
N GLY A 354 10.60 12.85 6.27
CA GLY A 354 11.27 14.13 6.08
C GLY A 354 12.57 14.00 5.29
N LEU A 355 13.37 12.95 5.57
CA LEU A 355 14.62 12.69 4.86
C LEU A 355 14.40 12.27 3.40
N ILE A 356 13.33 11.50 3.11
CA ILE A 356 12.89 11.17 1.75
C ILE A 356 12.52 12.43 0.98
N LEU A 357 11.68 13.28 1.57
CA LEU A 357 11.24 14.54 0.94
C LEU A 357 12.42 15.50 0.73
N LEU A 358 13.32 15.60 1.70
CA LEU A 358 14.54 16.41 1.59
C LEU A 358 15.47 15.87 0.50
N GLY A 359 15.68 14.55 0.47
CA GLY A 359 16.49 13.88 -0.54
C GLY A 359 15.95 14.12 -1.94
N LEU A 360 14.63 14.03 -2.11
CA LEU A 360 13.96 14.36 -3.36
C LEU A 360 14.11 15.83 -3.73
N ALA A 361 13.92 16.76 -2.78
CA ALA A 361 14.10 18.19 -3.04
C ALA A 361 15.52 18.51 -3.52
N PHE A 362 16.53 17.84 -2.97
CA PHE A 362 17.92 17.98 -3.41
C PHE A 362 18.14 17.37 -4.81
N MET A 363 17.54 16.22 -5.12
CA MET A 363 17.58 15.66 -6.47
C MET A 363 16.94 16.59 -7.52
N VAL A 364 15.77 17.16 -7.21
CA VAL A 364 15.11 18.17 -8.05
C VAL A 364 16.01 19.41 -8.18
N GLY A 365 16.55 19.86 -7.05
CA GLY A 365 17.41 21.04 -6.98
C GLY A 365 18.64 20.94 -7.89
N GLU A 366 19.26 19.76 -8.02
CA GLU A 366 20.41 19.54 -8.92
C GLU A 366 20.05 19.81 -10.40
N ALA A 367 18.79 19.57 -10.80
CA ALA A 367 18.34 19.84 -12.16
C ALA A 367 18.32 21.35 -12.49
N PHE A 368 18.12 22.20 -11.47
CA PHE A 368 18.08 23.66 -11.62
C PHE A 368 19.39 24.34 -11.25
N LEU A 369 20.12 23.80 -10.25
CA LEU A 369 21.39 24.30 -9.75
C LEU A 369 22.49 23.33 -10.16
N PRO A 370 23.34 23.68 -11.14
CA PRO A 370 24.44 22.81 -11.57
C PRO A 370 25.49 22.72 -10.46
N SER A 371 25.32 21.76 -9.53
CA SER A 371 26.15 21.61 -8.32
C SER A 371 27.24 20.54 -8.48
N PHE A 372 27.51 20.12 -9.73
CA PHE A 372 28.44 19.04 -10.06
C PHE A 372 28.06 17.69 -9.44
N GLY A 373 26.77 17.44 -9.23
CA GLY A 373 26.25 16.17 -8.73
C GLY A 373 26.33 16.01 -7.21
N VAL A 374 26.81 17.01 -6.47
CA VAL A 374 26.90 16.95 -4.99
C VAL A 374 25.50 16.95 -4.37
N LEU A 375 24.62 17.83 -4.84
CA LEU A 375 23.23 17.91 -4.37
C LEU A 375 22.44 16.66 -4.81
N GLY A 376 22.68 16.15 -6.02
CA GLY A 376 22.09 14.90 -6.50
C GLY A 376 22.51 13.65 -5.70
N LEU A 377 23.81 13.47 -5.43
CA LEU A 377 24.32 12.35 -4.62
C LEU A 377 23.92 12.46 -3.15
N GLY A 378 23.98 13.66 -2.58
CA GLY A 378 23.50 13.93 -1.22
C GLY A 378 21.99 13.67 -1.10
N GLY A 379 21.21 14.05 -2.12
CA GLY A 379 19.79 13.76 -2.22
C GLY A 379 19.49 12.26 -2.29
N MET A 380 20.27 11.50 -3.05
CA MET A 380 20.20 10.04 -3.09
C MET A 380 20.49 9.40 -1.75
N ALA A 381 21.58 9.80 -1.08
CA ALA A 381 21.93 9.28 0.23
C ALA A 381 20.84 9.58 1.26
N ALA A 382 20.29 10.79 1.27
CA ALA A 382 19.18 11.19 2.13
C ALA A 382 17.90 10.41 1.83
N PHE A 383 17.58 10.16 0.55
CA PHE A 383 16.44 9.34 0.14
C PHE A 383 16.57 7.90 0.62
N VAL A 384 17.74 7.27 0.41
CA VAL A 384 18.00 5.88 0.82
C VAL A 384 17.98 5.76 2.35
N ALA A 385 18.70 6.64 3.05
CA ALA A 385 18.67 6.66 4.52
C ALA A 385 17.24 6.92 5.04
N GLY A 386 16.48 7.78 4.37
CA GLY A 386 15.10 8.06 4.70
C GLY A 386 14.20 6.86 4.51
N ALA A 387 14.33 6.13 3.40
CA ALA A 387 13.59 4.90 3.11
C ALA A 387 13.89 3.79 4.13
N LEU A 388 15.15 3.67 4.58
CA LEU A 388 15.54 2.72 5.62
C LEU A 388 14.96 3.10 6.99
N ILE A 389 14.96 4.39 7.34
CA ILE A 389 14.46 4.91 8.64
C ILE A 389 12.92 4.98 8.67
N LEU A 390 12.27 5.15 7.50
CA LEU A 390 10.82 5.32 7.37
C LEU A 390 10.05 4.10 7.89
N ILE A 391 10.62 2.90 7.73
CA ILE A 391 9.96 1.62 8.00
C ILE A 391 10.91 0.73 8.81
N ASP A 392 11.36 1.25 9.95
CA ASP A 392 12.02 0.46 10.98
C ASP A 392 10.94 -0.18 11.86
N THR A 393 10.56 -1.41 11.54
CA THR A 393 9.56 -2.16 12.29
C THR A 393 10.10 -3.53 12.61
N ASP A 394 10.40 -3.79 13.88
CA ASP A 394 10.75 -5.10 14.45
C ASP A 394 9.60 -6.14 14.33
N LEU A 395 8.52 -5.81 13.60
CA LEU A 395 7.36 -6.66 13.38
C LEU A 395 7.50 -7.53 12.13
N PRO A 396 7.47 -8.88 12.28
CA PRO A 396 7.45 -9.79 11.14
C PRO A 396 6.24 -9.50 10.24
N GLY A 397 6.50 -9.12 8.98
CA GLY A 397 5.47 -8.91 7.96
C GLY A 397 5.01 -7.46 7.72
N TYR A 398 5.53 -6.47 8.46
CA TYR A 398 5.27 -5.03 8.20
C TYR A 398 6.51 -4.24 7.77
N GLY A 399 7.71 -4.82 7.85
CA GLY A 399 8.93 -4.20 7.32
C GLY A 399 9.01 -4.30 5.80
N VAL A 400 9.60 -3.29 5.14
CA VAL A 400 9.95 -3.38 3.72
C VAL A 400 11.24 -4.17 3.59
N PRO A 401 11.27 -5.29 2.85
CA PRO A 401 12.48 -6.09 2.72
C PRO A 401 13.56 -5.28 2.01
N ALA A 402 14.81 -5.40 2.49
CA ALA A 402 15.98 -4.77 1.85
C ALA A 402 16.11 -5.16 0.36
N GLY A 403 15.62 -6.35 -0.01
CA GLY A 403 15.52 -6.82 -1.39
C GLY A 403 14.59 -6.00 -2.30
N VAL A 404 13.71 -5.16 -1.77
CA VAL A 404 12.93 -4.18 -2.55
C VAL A 404 13.61 -2.82 -2.53
N VAL A 405 14.09 -2.38 -1.36
CA VAL A 405 14.72 -1.06 -1.18
C VAL A 405 15.98 -0.91 -2.03
N VAL A 406 16.88 -1.89 -2.02
CA VAL A 406 18.18 -1.80 -2.72
C VAL A 406 17.99 -1.75 -4.25
N PRO A 407 17.23 -2.66 -4.89
CA PRO A 407 16.99 -2.55 -6.34
C PRO A 407 16.27 -1.26 -6.72
N LEU A 408 15.30 -0.82 -5.92
CA LEU A 408 14.61 0.44 -6.19
C LEU A 408 15.58 1.62 -6.14
N ALA A 409 16.44 1.70 -5.12
CA ALA A 409 17.49 2.72 -5.04
C ALA A 409 18.47 2.68 -6.22
N ILE A 410 18.85 1.48 -6.69
CA ILE A 410 19.72 1.31 -7.87
C ILE A 410 19.02 1.80 -9.14
N VAL A 411 17.77 1.38 -9.37
CA VAL A 411 16.97 1.80 -10.55
C VAL A 411 16.81 3.32 -10.55
N SER A 412 16.46 3.88 -9.40
CA SER A 412 16.39 5.32 -9.15
C SER A 412 17.69 6.05 -9.49
N ALA A 413 18.84 5.50 -9.08
CA ALA A 413 20.16 6.06 -9.38
C ALA A 413 20.51 6.00 -10.87
N LEU A 414 20.22 4.88 -11.53
CA LEU A 414 20.46 4.70 -12.96
C LEU A 414 19.60 5.64 -13.80
N LEU A 415 18.32 5.81 -13.45
CA LEU A 415 17.41 6.75 -14.11
C LEU A 415 17.93 8.19 -14.02
N LEU A 416 18.30 8.64 -12.82
CA LEU A 416 18.84 9.99 -12.61
C LEU A 416 20.18 10.20 -13.33
N ALA A 417 21.07 9.21 -13.29
CA ALA A 417 22.34 9.27 -14.02
C ALA A 417 22.13 9.36 -15.53
N GLY A 418 21.20 8.57 -16.07
CA GLY A 418 20.81 8.63 -17.48
C GLY A 418 20.26 10.01 -17.88
N MET A 419 19.38 10.57 -17.05
CA MET A 419 18.80 11.90 -17.27
C MET A 419 19.84 13.02 -17.20
N ALA A 420 20.72 13.00 -16.19
CA ALA A 420 21.83 13.93 -16.09
C ALA A 420 22.78 13.83 -17.29
N GLY A 421 23.05 12.61 -17.76
CA GLY A 421 23.85 12.36 -18.97
C GLY A 421 23.24 12.99 -20.22
N VAL A 422 21.92 12.86 -20.42
CA VAL A 422 21.20 13.49 -21.53
C VAL A 422 21.22 15.02 -21.40
N ALA A 423 20.93 15.57 -20.23
CA ALA A 423 20.92 17.01 -19.98
C ALA A 423 22.31 17.66 -20.19
N LEU A 424 23.38 16.99 -19.76
CA LEU A 424 24.75 17.42 -20.01
C LEU A 424 25.10 17.35 -21.50
N LYS A 425 24.63 16.32 -22.22
CA LYS A 425 24.85 16.18 -23.66
C LYS A 425 24.14 17.27 -24.46
N THR A 426 22.90 17.64 -24.11
CA THR A 426 22.19 18.77 -24.74
C THR A 426 22.84 20.11 -24.41
N ARG A 427 23.26 20.33 -23.16
CA ARG A 427 23.98 21.57 -22.78
C ARG A 427 25.33 21.73 -23.48
N ARG A 428 26.11 20.65 -23.61
CA ARG A 428 27.38 20.68 -24.34
C ARG A 428 27.18 20.96 -25.83
N ARG A 429 26.08 20.49 -26.43
CA ARG A 429 25.71 20.82 -27.82
C ARG A 429 25.28 22.28 -27.96
N ALA A 430 24.56 22.85 -26.99
CA ALA A 430 24.20 24.26 -26.99
C ALA A 430 25.42 25.18 -26.75
N ALA A 431 26.40 24.76 -25.94
CA ALA A 431 27.64 25.50 -25.71
C ALA A 431 28.56 25.58 -26.95
N ALA A 432 28.36 24.72 -27.95
CA ALA A 432 29.00 24.87 -29.26
C ALA A 432 28.47 26.10 -30.05
N GLY A 433 27.40 26.75 -29.57
CA GLY A 433 26.82 28.00 -30.08
C GLY A 433 27.39 29.29 -29.46
N GLY A 434 28.58 29.26 -28.86
CA GLY A 434 29.22 30.45 -28.26
C GLY A 434 29.59 31.55 -29.28
N PRO A 435 30.19 32.69 -28.86
CA PRO A 435 30.53 33.84 -29.73
C PRO A 435 31.33 33.51 -31.00
N ASN A 436 31.97 32.34 -31.06
CA ASN A 436 32.73 31.82 -32.20
C ASN A 436 31.93 30.84 -33.09
N ALA A 437 30.65 30.58 -32.81
CA ALA A 437 29.82 29.66 -33.60
C ALA A 437 29.55 30.16 -35.04
N LEU A 438 29.71 31.46 -35.26
CA LEU A 438 29.63 32.07 -36.58
C LEU A 438 30.96 31.97 -37.35
N ALA A 439 32.09 31.74 -36.67
CA ALA A 439 33.38 31.59 -37.33
C ALA A 439 33.40 30.29 -38.17
N GLY A 440 33.79 30.41 -39.44
CA GLY A 440 33.78 29.34 -40.43
C GLY A 440 32.49 29.23 -41.26
N SER A 441 31.41 29.93 -40.88
CA SER A 441 30.16 29.93 -41.66
C SER A 441 30.31 30.68 -42.99
N LEU A 442 29.58 30.20 -44.01
CA LEU A 442 29.44 30.90 -45.29
C LEU A 442 28.28 31.88 -45.18
N ALA A 443 28.48 33.07 -45.71
CA ALA A 443 27.51 34.14 -45.75
C ALA A 443 27.39 34.70 -47.17
N GLU A 444 26.20 35.17 -47.53
CA GLU A 444 25.96 35.82 -48.83
C GLU A 444 25.82 37.32 -48.64
N VAL A 445 26.62 38.11 -49.35
CA VAL A 445 26.57 39.57 -49.28
C VAL A 445 25.27 40.07 -49.88
N ILE A 446 24.41 40.71 -49.09
CA ILE A 446 23.11 41.23 -49.55
C ILE A 446 23.31 42.56 -50.29
N GLY A 447 24.19 43.42 -49.76
CA GLY A 447 24.47 44.73 -50.36
C GLY A 447 25.06 45.72 -49.35
N THR A 448 25.33 46.93 -49.84
CA THR A 448 25.84 48.04 -49.03
C THR A 448 24.73 49.06 -48.75
N SER A 449 24.64 49.50 -47.50
CA SER A 449 23.73 50.59 -47.10
C SER A 449 24.56 51.65 -46.40
N GLY A 450 24.82 52.76 -47.09
CA GLY A 450 25.76 53.79 -46.64
C GLY A 450 27.21 53.29 -46.65
N THR A 451 27.92 53.42 -45.52
CA THR A 451 29.30 52.92 -45.34
C THR A 451 29.38 51.44 -44.97
N ASP A 452 28.23 50.78 -44.79
CA ASP A 452 28.15 49.49 -44.13
C ASP A 452 27.76 48.40 -45.12
N THR A 453 28.49 47.28 -45.09
CA THR A 453 28.17 46.09 -45.88
C THR A 453 27.38 45.11 -45.03
N TRP A 454 26.35 44.52 -45.61
CA TRP A 454 25.46 43.57 -44.96
C TRP A 454 25.53 42.21 -45.65
N ALA A 455 25.58 41.15 -44.86
CA ALA A 455 25.54 39.78 -45.35
C ALA A 455 24.51 38.95 -44.59
N ASN A 456 23.89 38.00 -45.29
CA ASN A 456 23.02 37.01 -44.71
C ASN A 456 23.89 35.84 -44.21
N VAL A 457 23.86 35.58 -42.90
CA VAL A 457 24.53 34.44 -42.26
C VAL A 457 23.46 33.59 -41.59
N ASN A 458 23.25 32.36 -42.07
CA ASN A 458 22.25 31.42 -41.53
C ASN A 458 20.81 32.01 -41.39
N GLY A 459 20.41 32.91 -42.29
CA GLY A 459 19.08 33.54 -42.28
C GLY A 459 19.00 34.87 -41.52
N GLU A 460 20.07 35.28 -40.84
CA GLU A 460 20.16 36.56 -40.13
C GLU A 460 20.99 37.59 -40.89
N THR A 461 20.61 38.86 -40.82
CA THR A 461 21.34 39.96 -41.49
C THR A 461 22.37 40.56 -40.55
N TRP A 462 23.64 40.40 -40.90
CA TRP A 462 24.78 40.86 -40.10
C TRP A 462 25.57 41.95 -40.82
N ARG A 463 26.09 42.91 -40.06
CA ARG A 463 27.05 43.88 -40.58
C ARG A 463 28.42 43.22 -40.70
N VAL A 464 29.02 43.31 -41.87
CA VAL A 464 30.30 42.66 -42.17
C VAL A 464 31.39 43.67 -42.51
N ASP A 465 32.59 43.45 -41.98
CA ASP A 465 33.81 44.17 -42.32
C ASP A 465 34.72 43.21 -43.11
N SER A 466 35.28 43.69 -44.23
CA SER A 466 36.22 42.92 -45.06
C SER A 466 37.36 43.82 -45.53
N SER A 467 38.56 43.25 -45.65
CA SER A 467 39.72 43.91 -46.25
C SER A 467 39.65 43.98 -47.78
N ALA A 468 38.77 43.19 -48.41
CA ALA A 468 38.55 43.15 -49.85
C ALA A 468 37.20 43.77 -50.23
N ALA A 469 37.10 44.35 -51.42
CA ALA A 469 35.84 44.91 -51.92
C ALA A 469 34.81 43.79 -52.17
N LEU A 470 33.69 43.86 -51.45
CA LEU A 470 32.60 42.88 -51.55
C LEU A 470 31.54 43.32 -52.56
N ARG A 471 31.01 42.38 -53.34
CA ARG A 471 29.90 42.60 -54.28
C ARG A 471 28.61 41.96 -53.75
N PRO A 472 27.43 42.57 -53.99
CA PRO A 472 26.14 41.91 -53.73
C PRO A 472 26.06 40.54 -54.44
N GLY A 473 25.54 39.53 -53.74
CA GLY A 473 25.47 38.13 -54.18
C GLY A 473 26.77 37.32 -54.00
N GLN A 474 27.84 37.93 -53.49
CA GLN A 474 29.12 37.24 -53.29
C GLN A 474 29.11 36.39 -52.01
N THR A 475 29.63 35.16 -52.09
CA THR A 475 29.82 34.30 -50.92
C THR A 475 31.12 34.67 -50.19
N VAL A 476 31.01 34.90 -48.88
CA VAL A 476 32.11 35.22 -47.98
C VAL A 476 32.15 34.22 -46.82
N ARG A 477 33.33 34.01 -46.23
CA ARG A 477 33.50 33.17 -45.04
C ARG A 477 33.75 34.06 -43.82
N VAL A 478 33.01 33.80 -42.75
CA VAL A 478 33.19 34.51 -41.47
C VAL A 478 34.44 34.00 -40.77
N LEU A 479 35.38 34.89 -40.43
CA LEU A 479 36.60 34.55 -39.69
C LEU A 479 36.39 34.69 -38.18
N ALA A 480 35.77 35.80 -37.76
CA ALA A 480 35.58 36.10 -36.36
C ALA A 480 34.41 37.08 -36.16
N ARG A 481 33.84 37.08 -34.95
CA ARG A 481 32.85 38.07 -34.53
C ARG A 481 33.54 39.14 -33.67
N LYS A 482 33.45 40.40 -34.08
CA LYS A 482 33.89 41.58 -33.33
C LYS A 482 32.67 42.39 -32.88
N GLY A 483 32.12 42.04 -31.72
CA GLY A 483 30.92 42.71 -31.18
C GLY A 483 29.67 42.47 -32.03
N ALA A 484 29.14 43.53 -32.65
CA ALA A 484 27.99 43.50 -33.55
C ALA A 484 28.37 43.39 -35.04
N ARG A 485 29.67 43.19 -35.35
CA ARG A 485 30.17 43.04 -36.72
C ARG A 485 30.87 41.69 -36.91
N LEU A 486 30.80 41.17 -38.13
CA LEU A 486 31.52 39.95 -38.53
C LEU A 486 32.68 40.31 -39.45
N GLU A 487 33.85 39.78 -39.17
CA GLU A 487 35.00 39.87 -40.06
C GLU A 487 34.90 38.76 -41.10
N VAL A 488 34.89 39.12 -42.38
CA VAL A 488 34.63 38.18 -43.48
C VAL A 488 35.67 38.31 -44.59
N VAL A 489 35.97 37.19 -45.26
CA VAL A 489 36.87 37.14 -46.43
C VAL A 489 36.16 36.47 -47.61
N PRO A 490 36.34 36.98 -48.85
CA PRO A 490 35.83 36.32 -50.05
C PRO A 490 36.30 34.87 -50.16
N VAL A 491 35.37 33.96 -50.49
CA VAL A 491 35.72 32.53 -50.65
C VAL A 491 36.69 32.29 -51.81
N ASN A 492 36.81 33.23 -52.75
CA ASN A 492 37.72 33.15 -53.90
C ASN A 492 39.17 33.56 -53.59
N ASP A 493 39.48 34.08 -52.40
CA ASP A 493 40.82 34.55 -52.02
C ASP A 493 41.51 33.65 -50.96
N VAL A 494 40.99 32.43 -50.73
CA VAL A 494 41.71 31.46 -49.90
C VAL A 494 42.91 30.92 -50.69
N LYS A 495 44.05 31.62 -50.59
CA LYS A 495 45.34 30.93 -50.65
C LYS A 495 45.35 29.87 -49.55
N GLN A 496 45.53 28.61 -49.95
CA GLN A 496 45.88 27.53 -49.03
C GLN A 496 47.24 27.84 -48.38
N GLY A 497 47.32 27.70 -47.04
CA GLY A 497 48.53 27.84 -46.20
C GLY A 497 48.43 29.04 -45.26
N GLU A 498 48.51 28.93 -43.93
CA GLU A 498 49.00 27.90 -43.01
C GLU A 498 48.03 27.64 -41.85
#